data_AF-A0A964QL73-F1
#
_entry.id   AF-A0A964QL73-F1
#
_cell.length_a   1.000
_cell.length_b   1.000
_cell.length_c   1.000
_cell.angle_alpha   90.00
_cell.angle_beta   90.00
_cell.angle_gamma   90.00
#
_symmetry.space_group_name_H-M   'P 1'
#
loop_
_entity.id
_entity.type
_entity.pdbx_description
1 polymer ?
#
loop_
_entity_poly.entity_id
_entity_poly.type
_entity_poly.pdbx_seq_one_letter_code
_entity_poly.pdbx_strand_id
1 'polypeptide(L)'
;MCGSPARPAPLASWPWAWIRTDSCSRAAFLSASRGQIPRRQSRVLLYLILHPNLIRPNSLAASRSPIPPLVRSFSCLYYCDIETPASRGASPMTEAEIYEFDLNGYIIFRDLIPADLVRHMNERLDADQAGFPHSFQFLHLDPCFMELMANPRTLRIMRTMIGDWLRLDHTYGLQMNKETELRENLHGGLRADHGEHQYQWAYNKMWNGLIVVMYALEDVPPGAGGLIVVPGSHKAAINTYKPEVYSHLVVNPSFKAGDLLIFTEALVHGTRKWVAPGQRRALLYKYSPGYSTWGDPANLAKYEPMATTQLQRDLLRPPYVGKRTPLEFPEV
;
A
#
# COMPACT_ATOMS: atom_id res chain seq x y z
N MET A 1 -14.65 0.39 62.28
CA MET A 1 -15.75 0.46 61.29
C MET A 1 -15.45 1.60 60.32
N CYS A 2 -15.90 1.46 59.06
CA CYS A 2 -15.63 2.26 57.85
C CYS A 2 -14.23 2.01 57.24
N GLY A 3 -14.05 1.48 56.02
CA GLY A 3 -14.95 1.19 54.90
C GLY A 3 -14.32 1.71 53.61
N SER A 4 -13.67 0.83 52.84
CA SER A 4 -12.96 1.15 51.59
C SER A 4 -13.92 1.60 50.47
N PRO A 5 -13.53 2.52 49.56
CA PRO A 5 -14.35 2.87 48.42
C PRO A 5 -14.30 1.79 47.33
N ALA A 6 -15.48 1.39 46.86
CA ALA A 6 -15.70 0.38 45.84
C ALA A 6 -15.24 0.83 44.45
N ARG A 7 -14.71 -0.11 43.66
CA ARG A 7 -14.41 0.03 42.23
C ARG A 7 -15.72 0.02 41.42
N PRO A 8 -15.85 0.82 40.34
CA PRO A 8 -16.98 0.70 39.44
C PRO A 8 -16.86 -0.57 38.57
N ALA A 9 -17.99 -1.25 38.38
CA ALA A 9 -18.12 -2.44 37.54
C ALA A 9 -18.03 -2.08 36.03
N PRO A 10 -17.60 -3.01 35.16
CA PRO A 10 -17.52 -2.76 33.73
C PRO A 10 -18.91 -2.79 33.07
N LEU A 11 -19.17 -1.80 32.21
CA LEU A 11 -20.34 -1.76 31.33
C LEU A 11 -20.26 -2.90 30.31
N ALA A 12 -21.32 -3.70 30.24
CA ALA A 12 -21.49 -4.75 29.26
C ALA A 12 -21.54 -4.16 27.83
N SER A 13 -20.70 -4.68 26.95
CA SER A 13 -20.71 -4.39 25.52
C SER A 13 -21.91 -5.07 24.85
N TRP A 14 -22.71 -4.29 24.13
CA TRP A 14 -23.78 -4.78 23.28
C TRP A 14 -23.19 -5.29 21.95
N PRO A 15 -23.63 -6.44 21.42
CA PRO A 15 -23.18 -6.91 20.12
C PRO A 15 -23.89 -6.14 18.99
N TRP A 16 -23.11 -5.56 18.08
CA TRP A 16 -23.61 -5.01 16.82
C TRP A 16 -23.96 -6.17 15.88
N ALA A 17 -25.22 -6.59 15.91
CA ALA A 17 -25.79 -7.46 14.90
C ALA A 17 -26.17 -6.61 13.68
N TRP A 18 -25.51 -6.84 12.55
CA TRP A 18 -25.88 -6.24 11.27
C TRP A 18 -27.18 -6.88 10.76
N ILE A 19 -28.28 -6.13 10.81
CA ILE A 19 -29.54 -6.50 10.15
C ILE A 19 -29.41 -6.10 8.67
N ARG A 20 -29.41 -7.09 7.77
CA ARG A 20 -29.71 -6.87 6.35
C ARG A 20 -31.17 -6.45 6.22
N THR A 21 -31.44 -5.37 5.50
CA THR A 21 -32.75 -5.14 4.91
C THR A 21 -32.59 -4.90 3.42
N ASP A 22 -33.04 -5.90 2.65
CA ASP A 22 -33.47 -5.73 1.28
C ASP A 22 -34.79 -4.95 1.29
N SER A 23 -34.88 -3.85 0.54
CA SER A 23 -36.08 -3.57 -0.28
C SER A 23 -35.91 -2.29 -1.10
N CYS A 24 -36.02 -2.50 -2.40
CA CYS A 24 -36.27 -1.53 -3.45
C CYS A 24 -37.55 -0.73 -3.15
N SER A 25 -37.50 0.60 -3.24
CA SER A 25 -38.70 1.43 -3.45
C SER A 25 -38.31 2.79 -4.04
N ARG A 26 -38.82 3.03 -5.25
CA ARG A 26 -38.79 4.29 -5.99
C ARG A 26 -39.51 5.39 -5.21
N ALA A 27 -38.94 6.59 -5.17
CA ALA A 27 -39.70 7.81 -5.00
C ALA A 27 -39.11 8.90 -5.91
N ALA A 28 -39.87 9.23 -6.95
CA ALA A 28 -39.63 10.38 -7.80
C ALA A 28 -40.12 11.64 -7.07
N PHE A 29 -39.31 12.70 -7.07
CA PHE A 29 -39.79 14.05 -6.84
C PHE A 29 -39.24 14.98 -7.92
N LEU A 30 -40.16 15.48 -8.75
CA LEU A 30 -40.00 16.63 -9.62
C LEU A 30 -40.28 17.89 -8.81
N SER A 31 -39.39 18.88 -8.84
CA SER A 31 -39.81 20.27 -9.07
C SER A 31 -38.63 21.11 -9.52
N ALA A 32 -38.90 21.99 -10.48
CA ALA A 32 -37.94 22.79 -11.21
C ALA A 32 -37.47 24.01 -10.41
N SER A 33 -36.25 24.48 -10.71
CA SER A 33 -36.06 25.91 -10.97
C SER A 33 -34.88 26.11 -11.92
N ARG A 34 -35.17 26.83 -13.01
CA ARG A 34 -34.22 27.25 -14.04
C ARG A 34 -33.36 28.38 -13.47
N GLY A 35 -32.05 28.15 -13.34
CA GLY A 35 -31.05 29.19 -13.12
C GLY A 35 -30.13 29.28 -14.33
N GLN A 36 -30.20 30.39 -15.06
CA GLN A 36 -29.34 30.70 -16.21
C GLN A 36 -27.87 30.82 -15.79
N ILE A 37 -26.98 30.13 -16.53
CA ILE A 37 -25.52 30.25 -16.40
C ILE A 37 -25.03 31.25 -17.45
N PRO A 38 -24.38 32.37 -17.09
CA PRO A 38 -23.70 33.21 -18.07
C PRO A 38 -22.33 32.62 -18.43
N ARG A 39 -22.13 32.34 -19.72
CA ARG A 39 -20.81 32.02 -20.30
C ARG A 39 -19.90 33.26 -20.23
N ARG A 40 -18.86 33.24 -19.39
CA ARG A 40 -17.72 34.15 -19.52
C ARG A 40 -16.60 33.46 -20.27
N GLN A 41 -16.28 33.99 -21.45
CA GLN A 41 -15.07 33.67 -22.19
C GLN A 41 -13.88 34.32 -21.47
N SER A 42 -12.97 33.52 -20.93
CA SER A 42 -11.67 33.99 -20.44
C SER A 42 -10.65 33.88 -21.57
N ARG A 43 -10.36 35.00 -22.23
CA ARG A 43 -9.18 35.14 -23.10
C ARG A 43 -7.95 35.34 -22.20
N VAL A 44 -7.03 34.38 -22.20
CA VAL A 44 -5.70 34.55 -21.61
C VAL A 44 -4.79 35.17 -22.68
N LEU A 45 -4.29 36.37 -22.41
CA LEU A 45 -3.33 37.10 -23.24
C LEU A 45 -1.93 36.78 -22.71
N LEU A 46 -1.14 36.02 -23.47
CA LEU A 46 0.25 35.70 -23.13
C LEU A 46 1.18 36.76 -23.77
N TYR A 47 1.85 37.56 -22.95
CA TYR A 47 2.91 38.47 -23.38
C TYR A 47 4.22 37.69 -23.58
N LEU A 48 4.76 37.69 -24.80
CA LEU A 48 6.14 37.27 -25.09
C LEU A 48 7.04 38.52 -25.08
N ILE A 49 7.97 38.56 -24.13
CA ILE A 49 9.06 39.54 -24.09
C ILE A 49 10.16 39.06 -25.03
N LEU A 50 10.41 39.81 -26.12
CA LEU A 50 11.57 39.62 -26.97
C LEU A 50 12.66 40.63 -26.56
N HIS A 51 13.83 40.14 -26.17
CA HIS A 51 15.05 40.94 -26.07
C HIS A 51 15.78 40.93 -27.43
N PRO A 52 16.18 42.09 -27.97
CA PRO A 52 17.00 42.16 -29.17
C PRO A 52 18.49 42.38 -28.84
N ASN A 53 19.32 42.01 -29.82
CA ASN A 53 20.73 42.38 -30.02
C ASN A 53 21.78 41.40 -29.48
N LEU A 54 22.39 40.67 -30.43
CA LEU A 54 23.80 40.81 -30.80
C LEU A 54 24.06 39.88 -32.00
N ILE A 55 24.52 40.43 -33.13
CA ILE A 55 25.51 39.84 -34.07
C ILE A 55 25.82 40.90 -35.14
N ARG A 56 27.12 41.20 -35.30
CA ARG A 56 27.71 42.01 -36.38
C ARG A 56 27.99 41.11 -37.61
N PRO A 57 28.03 41.65 -38.84
CA PRO A 57 28.30 40.86 -40.03
C PRO A 57 29.79 40.85 -40.38
N ASN A 58 30.26 39.74 -40.98
CA ASN A 58 31.24 39.84 -42.06
C ASN A 58 31.11 38.68 -43.07
N SER A 59 31.33 39.07 -44.31
CA SER A 59 31.20 38.41 -45.60
C SER A 59 32.06 37.15 -45.83
N LEU A 60 31.58 36.18 -46.60
CA LEU A 60 32.01 35.89 -48.00
C LEU A 60 31.51 34.51 -48.51
N ALA A 61 31.24 34.51 -49.82
CA ALA A 61 31.28 33.40 -50.78
C ALA A 61 30.16 32.34 -50.82
N ALA A 62 29.70 32.14 -52.06
CA ALA A 62 28.59 31.30 -52.47
C ALA A 62 29.01 29.85 -52.76
N SER A 63 28.12 28.90 -52.48
CA SER A 63 27.88 27.75 -53.35
C SER A 63 26.44 27.25 -53.18
N ARG A 64 25.78 26.94 -54.30
CA ARG A 64 24.39 26.50 -54.38
C ARG A 64 24.35 24.97 -54.37
N SER A 65 23.66 24.39 -53.40
CA SER A 65 23.12 23.02 -53.44
C SER A 65 21.81 22.96 -52.63
N PRO A 66 20.78 22.20 -53.07
CA PRO A 66 19.43 22.29 -52.53
C PRO A 66 19.27 21.56 -51.19
N ILE A 67 18.67 22.25 -50.23
CA ILE A 67 18.34 21.75 -48.89
C ILE A 67 16.99 21.00 -48.96
N PRO A 68 16.85 19.76 -48.44
CA PRO A 68 15.56 19.10 -48.33
C PRO A 68 14.73 19.72 -47.19
N PRO A 69 13.39 19.68 -47.24
CA PRO A 69 12.55 20.43 -46.32
C PRO A 69 12.73 19.96 -44.87
N LEU A 70 13.11 20.90 -44.00
CA LEU A 70 13.05 20.77 -42.55
C LEU A 70 11.57 20.57 -42.14
N VAL A 71 11.22 19.35 -41.74
CA VAL A 71 9.98 19.09 -41.01
C VAL A 71 10.13 19.73 -39.64
N ARG A 72 9.57 20.93 -39.47
CA ARG A 72 9.39 21.57 -38.16
C ARG A 72 8.32 20.80 -37.39
N SER A 73 8.70 19.76 -36.66
CA SER A 73 7.91 19.23 -35.55
C SER A 73 8.32 19.95 -34.28
N PHE A 74 7.69 21.10 -34.00
CA PHE A 74 7.63 21.63 -32.65
C PHE A 74 6.29 21.20 -32.06
N SER A 75 6.25 19.99 -31.50
CA SER A 75 5.19 19.59 -30.56
C SER A 75 5.78 19.68 -29.16
N CYS A 76 5.73 20.88 -28.58
CA CYS A 76 5.77 21.05 -27.14
C CYS A 76 4.40 20.59 -26.63
N LEU A 77 4.21 19.26 -26.55
CA LEU A 77 3.09 18.69 -25.83
C LEU A 77 3.42 18.81 -24.35
N TYR A 78 2.76 19.78 -23.72
CA TYR A 78 2.46 19.70 -22.30
C TYR A 78 1.85 18.33 -22.05
N TYR A 79 2.63 17.42 -21.48
CA TYR A 79 2.16 16.13 -20.99
C TYR A 79 1.38 16.40 -19.70
N CYS A 80 0.20 16.99 -19.87
CA CYS A 80 -0.86 16.89 -18.90
C CYS A 80 -1.62 15.64 -19.34
N ASP A 81 -1.32 14.50 -18.72
CA ASP A 81 -2.08 13.27 -18.87
C ASP A 81 -3.52 13.53 -18.39
N ILE A 82 -4.34 14.08 -19.27
CA ILE A 82 -5.78 13.99 -19.17
C ILE A 82 -6.08 12.54 -19.49
N GLU A 83 -6.40 11.77 -18.45
CA GLU A 83 -6.81 10.37 -18.53
C GLU A 83 -7.73 10.15 -19.74
N THR A 84 -7.31 9.29 -20.66
CA THR A 84 -8.15 8.90 -21.78
C THR A 84 -9.34 8.07 -21.25
N PRO A 85 -10.56 8.22 -21.79
CA PRO A 85 -11.76 7.53 -21.29
C PRO A 85 -11.75 5.99 -21.37
N ALA A 86 -10.65 5.39 -21.85
CA ALA A 86 -10.53 3.97 -22.16
C ALA A 86 -10.09 3.09 -20.97
N SER A 87 -9.82 3.67 -19.79
CA SER A 87 -9.43 2.92 -18.58
C SER A 87 -10.50 2.91 -17.48
N ARG A 88 -11.80 2.96 -17.83
CA ARG A 88 -12.87 2.56 -16.88
C ARG A 88 -12.90 1.03 -16.68
N GLY A 89 -11.74 0.40 -16.53
CA GLY A 89 -11.66 -0.86 -15.80
C GLY A 89 -12.03 -0.53 -14.37
N ALA A 90 -13.03 -1.21 -13.81
CA ALA A 90 -13.36 -1.07 -12.40
C ALA A 90 -12.06 -1.19 -11.58
N SER A 91 -11.84 -0.25 -10.65
CA SER A 91 -10.70 -0.32 -9.75
C SER A 91 -10.62 -1.73 -9.15
N PRO A 92 -9.43 -2.36 -9.09
CA PRO A 92 -9.25 -3.68 -8.50
C PRO A 92 -9.82 -3.82 -7.09
N MET A 93 -9.81 -2.71 -6.34
CA MET A 93 -10.56 -2.55 -5.11
C MET A 93 -11.87 -1.82 -5.39
N THR A 94 -12.94 -2.29 -4.76
CA THR A 94 -14.23 -1.58 -4.71
C THR A 94 -14.09 -0.23 -4.01
N GLU A 95 -15.02 0.69 -4.26
CA GLU A 95 -15.05 1.99 -3.55
C GLU A 95 -15.16 1.81 -2.04
N ALA A 96 -15.87 0.77 -1.57
CA ALA A 96 -16.00 0.44 -0.15
C ALA A 96 -14.65 0.01 0.46
N GLU A 97 -13.88 -0.84 -0.23
CA GLU A 97 -12.55 -1.27 0.22
C GLU A 97 -11.55 -0.11 0.20
N ILE A 98 -11.62 0.76 -0.81
CA ILE A 98 -10.82 1.99 -0.87
C ILE A 98 -11.15 2.88 0.33
N TYR A 99 -12.44 3.08 0.61
CA TYR A 99 -12.90 3.89 1.73
C TYR A 99 -12.48 3.30 3.07
N GLU A 100 -12.58 1.98 3.25
CA GLU A 100 -12.13 1.30 4.48
C GLU A 100 -10.62 1.49 4.71
N PHE A 101 -9.80 1.31 3.68
CA PHE A 101 -8.36 1.53 3.78
C PHE A 101 -8.03 3.01 4.04
N ASP A 102 -8.66 3.95 3.33
CA ASP A 102 -8.44 5.38 3.60
C ASP A 102 -8.83 5.74 5.04
N LEU A 103 -9.95 5.24 5.54
CA LEU A 103 -10.41 5.52 6.90
C LEU A 103 -9.44 4.98 7.95
N ASN A 104 -9.01 3.73 7.80
CA ASN A 104 -8.31 3.01 8.87
C ASN A 104 -6.79 2.95 8.70
N GLY A 105 -6.28 3.08 7.48
CA GLY A 105 -4.88 2.86 7.10
C GLY A 105 -4.49 1.39 6.98
N TYR A 106 -5.46 0.49 7.16
CA TYR A 106 -5.34 -0.95 6.92
C TYR A 106 -6.66 -1.53 6.44
N ILE A 107 -6.59 -2.72 5.84
CA ILE A 107 -7.75 -3.51 5.40
C ILE A 107 -7.43 -5.00 5.48
N ILE A 108 -8.45 -5.83 5.73
CA ILE A 108 -8.32 -7.29 5.79
C ILE A 108 -9.17 -7.94 4.71
N PHE A 109 -8.54 -8.76 3.87
CA PHE A 109 -9.21 -9.65 2.92
C PHE A 109 -9.24 -11.07 3.48
N ARG A 110 -10.45 -11.61 3.64
CA ARG A 110 -10.65 -12.94 4.21
C ARG A 110 -10.43 -14.03 3.18
N ASP A 111 -9.86 -15.15 3.63
CA ASP A 111 -9.72 -16.39 2.84
C ASP A 111 -9.10 -16.11 1.46
N LEU A 112 -7.99 -15.37 1.46
CA LEU A 112 -7.31 -14.98 0.23
C LEU A 112 -6.36 -16.08 -0.25
N ILE A 113 -5.75 -16.80 0.69
CA ILE A 113 -4.84 -17.91 0.42
C ILE A 113 -5.49 -19.24 0.80
N PRO A 114 -5.59 -20.20 -0.14
CA PRO A 114 -6.16 -21.52 0.11
C PRO A 114 -5.47 -22.28 1.26
N ALA A 115 -6.25 -23.06 2.02
CA ALA A 115 -5.77 -23.76 3.21
C ALA A 115 -4.70 -24.83 2.93
N ASP A 116 -4.70 -25.44 1.74
CA ASP A 116 -3.66 -26.36 1.28
C ASP A 116 -2.33 -25.62 1.04
N LEU A 117 -2.37 -24.44 0.44
CA LEU A 117 -1.18 -23.61 0.26
C LEU A 117 -0.64 -23.09 1.60
N VAL A 118 -1.52 -22.70 2.55
CA VAL A 118 -1.10 -22.34 3.91
C VAL A 118 -0.37 -23.49 4.60
N ARG A 119 -0.94 -24.71 4.52
CA ARG A 119 -0.32 -25.90 5.10
C ARG A 119 1.04 -26.20 4.49
N HIS A 120 1.12 -26.15 3.16
CA HIS A 120 2.37 -26.37 2.44
C HIS A 120 3.45 -25.37 2.88
N MET A 121 3.12 -24.09 2.98
CA MET A 121 4.06 -23.07 3.47
C MET A 121 4.52 -23.35 4.91
N ASN A 122 3.61 -23.75 5.80
CA ASN A 122 3.97 -24.12 7.18
C ASN A 122 4.93 -25.32 7.21
N GLU A 123 4.66 -26.37 6.43
CA GLU A 123 5.53 -27.55 6.32
C GLU A 123 6.95 -27.18 5.85
N ARG A 124 7.08 -26.29 4.86
CA ARG A 124 8.37 -25.81 4.38
C ARG A 124 9.12 -24.99 5.44
N LEU A 125 8.41 -24.16 6.20
CA LEU A 125 8.99 -23.35 7.27
C LEU A 125 9.46 -24.22 8.45
N ASP A 126 8.64 -25.19 8.87
CA ASP A 126 8.97 -26.09 9.97
C ASP A 126 10.17 -26.99 9.62
N ALA A 127 10.33 -27.36 8.35
CA ALA A 127 11.47 -28.15 7.89
C ALA A 127 12.81 -27.39 7.88
N ASP A 128 12.79 -26.06 7.76
CA ASP A 128 13.98 -25.21 7.73
C ASP A 128 14.42 -24.74 9.13
N GLN A 129 13.46 -24.50 10.01
CA GLN A 129 13.72 -23.81 11.28
C GLN A 129 14.45 -24.67 12.31
N ALA A 130 15.68 -24.28 12.64
CA ALA A 130 16.34 -24.70 13.87
C ALA A 130 15.79 -23.89 15.07
N GLY A 131 14.86 -24.48 15.82
CA GLY A 131 14.25 -23.85 16.99
C GLY A 131 13.04 -22.97 16.66
N PHE A 132 12.87 -21.86 17.37
CA PHE A 132 11.70 -20.97 17.24
C PHE A 132 12.13 -19.51 17.09
N PRO A 133 12.70 -19.10 15.95
CA PRO A 133 13.14 -17.71 15.75
C PRO A 133 11.95 -16.76 15.73
N HIS A 134 12.06 -15.58 16.34
CA HIS A 134 10.99 -14.57 16.28
C HIS A 134 10.79 -14.03 14.85
N SER A 135 11.88 -13.84 14.12
CA SER A 135 11.90 -13.38 12.72
C SER A 135 12.79 -14.29 11.88
N PHE A 136 12.38 -14.56 10.64
CA PHE A 136 13.08 -15.50 9.75
C PHE A 136 12.96 -15.09 8.29
N GLN A 137 13.87 -15.59 7.45
CA GLN A 137 13.87 -15.40 6.00
C GLN A 137 13.28 -16.65 5.35
N PHE A 138 12.36 -16.50 4.41
CA PHE A 138 11.61 -17.64 3.87
C PHE A 138 11.60 -17.70 2.34
N LEU A 139 11.91 -16.60 1.65
CA LEU A 139 11.69 -16.48 0.20
C LEU A 139 12.50 -17.48 -0.64
N HIS A 140 13.58 -18.02 -0.06
CA HIS A 140 14.48 -18.99 -0.70
C HIS A 140 14.08 -20.45 -0.49
N LEU A 141 13.13 -20.74 0.40
CA LEU A 141 12.88 -22.09 0.89
C LEU A 141 12.09 -22.97 -0.07
N ASP A 142 11.27 -22.34 -0.90
CA ASP A 142 10.35 -22.99 -1.84
C ASP A 142 9.84 -21.99 -2.89
N PRO A 143 9.63 -22.39 -4.16
CA PRO A 143 9.05 -21.54 -5.19
C PRO A 143 7.72 -20.89 -4.81
N CYS A 144 6.89 -21.54 -3.98
CA CYS A 144 5.59 -21.00 -3.58
C CYS A 144 5.70 -19.62 -2.91
N PHE A 145 6.82 -19.30 -2.25
CA PHE A 145 7.02 -17.99 -1.62
C PHE A 145 7.31 -16.87 -2.64
N MET A 146 8.00 -17.20 -3.74
CA MET A 146 8.22 -16.30 -4.87
C MET A 146 6.94 -16.13 -5.71
N GLU A 147 6.10 -17.16 -5.78
CA GLU A 147 4.77 -17.09 -6.36
C GLU A 147 3.82 -16.22 -5.52
N LEU A 148 3.87 -16.35 -4.19
CA LEU A 148 3.09 -15.53 -3.27
C LEU A 148 3.50 -14.05 -3.30
N MET A 149 4.79 -13.75 -3.51
CA MET A 149 5.29 -12.40 -3.81
C MET A 149 4.61 -11.81 -5.05
N ALA A 150 4.39 -12.63 -6.07
CA ALA A 150 3.82 -12.23 -7.34
C ALA A 150 2.33 -12.59 -7.46
N ASN A 151 1.62 -12.78 -6.33
CA ASN A 151 0.24 -13.25 -6.34
C ASN A 151 -0.66 -12.30 -7.16
N PRO A 152 -1.34 -12.77 -8.22
CA PRO A 152 -2.13 -11.92 -9.12
C PRO A 152 -3.19 -11.08 -8.40
N ARG A 153 -3.95 -11.69 -7.49
CA ARG A 153 -5.02 -11.01 -6.74
C ARG A 153 -4.45 -9.92 -5.83
N THR A 154 -3.39 -10.23 -5.09
CA THR A 154 -2.71 -9.26 -4.22
C THR A 154 -2.13 -8.11 -5.03
N LEU A 155 -1.42 -8.39 -6.13
CA LEU A 155 -0.84 -7.34 -6.97
C LEU A 155 -1.90 -6.44 -7.58
N ARG A 156 -3.07 -6.98 -7.95
CA ARG A 156 -4.20 -6.18 -8.42
C ARG A 156 -4.66 -5.17 -7.36
N ILE A 157 -4.78 -5.61 -6.11
CA ILE A 157 -5.10 -4.72 -4.97
C ILE A 157 -4.00 -3.66 -4.81
N MET A 158 -2.74 -4.08 -4.76
CA MET A 158 -1.58 -3.19 -4.59
C MET A 158 -1.42 -2.16 -5.71
N ARG A 159 -1.84 -2.47 -6.93
CA ARG A 159 -1.89 -1.53 -8.06
C ARG A 159 -2.77 -0.32 -7.75
N THR A 160 -3.89 -0.51 -7.05
CA THR A 160 -4.76 0.59 -6.62
C THR A 160 -4.06 1.48 -5.59
N MET A 161 -3.22 0.89 -4.73
CA MET A 161 -2.61 1.56 -3.59
C MET A 161 -1.30 2.29 -3.90
N ILE A 162 -0.43 1.69 -4.73
CA ILE A 162 0.90 2.23 -5.08
C ILE A 162 0.95 2.68 -6.54
N GLY A 163 0.25 1.97 -7.44
CA GLY A 163 0.32 2.16 -8.89
C GLY A 163 1.27 1.20 -9.60
N ASP A 164 1.40 1.39 -10.90
CA ASP A 164 1.92 0.36 -11.81
C ASP A 164 3.43 0.12 -11.69
N TRP A 165 4.16 0.99 -10.99
CA TRP A 165 5.62 0.95 -10.89
C TRP A 165 6.13 0.32 -9.60
N LEU A 166 5.25 -0.29 -8.79
CA LEU A 166 5.62 -0.86 -7.49
C LEU A 166 6.78 -1.87 -7.58
N ARG A 167 7.47 -2.05 -6.46
CA ARG A 167 8.53 -3.05 -6.27
C ARG A 167 8.40 -3.72 -4.91
N LEU A 168 8.98 -4.90 -4.78
CA LEU A 168 9.26 -5.47 -3.47
C LEU A 168 10.37 -4.67 -2.80
N ASP A 169 10.18 -4.34 -1.53
CA ASP A 169 11.15 -3.65 -0.69
C ASP A 169 12.00 -4.67 0.08
N HIS A 170 11.34 -5.45 0.94
CA HIS A 170 11.92 -6.53 1.71
C HIS A 170 10.84 -7.49 2.21
N THR A 171 11.27 -8.66 2.69
CA THR A 171 10.40 -9.69 3.25
C THR A 171 10.98 -10.23 4.56
N TYR A 172 10.09 -10.66 5.45
CA TYR A 172 10.44 -11.46 6.62
C TYR A 172 9.21 -12.15 7.17
N GLY A 173 9.42 -13.34 7.71
CA GLY A 173 8.40 -14.04 8.48
C GLY A 173 8.50 -13.62 9.93
N LEU A 174 7.36 -13.63 10.62
CA LEU A 174 7.28 -13.44 12.06
C LEU A 174 6.57 -14.62 12.68
N GLN A 175 7.05 -15.06 13.83
CA GLN A 175 6.33 -16.00 14.68
C GLN A 175 6.51 -15.69 16.16
N MET A 176 5.48 -16.05 16.94
CA MET A 176 5.45 -15.85 18.38
C MET A 176 4.65 -16.96 19.05
N ASN A 177 5.12 -17.38 20.20
CA ASN A 177 4.42 -18.21 21.17
C ASN A 177 4.45 -17.50 22.55
N LYS A 178 3.94 -18.14 23.60
CA LYS A 178 3.86 -17.53 24.94
C LYS A 178 5.24 -17.30 25.56
N GLU A 179 6.22 -18.09 25.14
CA GLU A 179 7.60 -18.09 25.58
C GLU A 179 8.41 -16.99 24.88
N THR A 180 7.90 -16.41 23.79
CA THR A 180 8.59 -15.35 23.06
C THR A 180 8.69 -14.10 23.92
N GLU A 181 9.91 -13.71 24.26
CA GLU A 181 10.19 -12.42 24.90
C GLU A 181 9.97 -11.29 23.89
N LEU A 182 9.17 -10.31 24.27
CA LEU A 182 8.80 -9.19 23.42
C LEU A 182 8.80 -7.91 24.24
N ARG A 183 9.46 -6.87 23.72
CA ARG A 183 9.20 -5.50 24.14
C ARG A 183 8.03 -4.97 23.32
N GLU A 184 6.88 -4.80 23.97
CA GLU A 184 5.72 -4.19 23.33
C GLU A 184 6.04 -2.75 22.96
N ASN A 185 5.63 -2.35 21.75
CA ASN A 185 5.90 -1.01 21.24
C ASN A 185 4.81 -0.56 20.27
N LEU A 186 4.82 0.74 19.99
CA LEU A 186 4.17 1.35 18.84
C LEU A 186 5.22 2.16 18.07
N HIS A 187 5.19 2.07 16.76
CA HIS A 187 6.09 2.75 15.83
C HIS A 187 5.34 3.06 14.52
N GLY A 188 6.06 3.56 13.52
CA GLY A 188 5.46 4.09 12.29
C GLY A 188 4.84 5.47 12.50
N GLY A 189 3.93 5.83 11.59
CA GLY A 189 3.27 7.13 11.57
C GLY A 189 3.60 7.97 10.34
N LEU A 190 2.74 8.94 10.01
CA LEU A 190 2.86 9.76 8.80
C LEU A 190 4.16 10.59 8.77
N ARG A 191 4.98 10.38 7.75
CA ARG A 191 6.32 10.95 7.55
C ARG A 191 7.35 10.52 8.60
N ALA A 192 7.12 9.39 9.29
CA ALA A 192 8.18 8.73 10.05
C ALA A 192 9.30 8.22 9.12
N ASP A 193 10.41 7.79 9.72
CA ASP A 193 11.53 7.14 9.02
C ASP A 193 12.03 7.94 7.81
N HIS A 194 12.40 9.20 8.09
CA HIS A 194 12.92 10.15 7.09
C HIS A 194 11.95 10.45 5.93
N GLY A 195 10.64 10.25 6.14
CA GLY A 195 9.59 10.62 5.18
C GLY A 195 9.17 9.49 4.25
N GLU A 196 9.73 8.30 4.40
CA GLU A 196 9.41 7.11 3.61
C GLU A 196 8.00 6.57 3.92
N HIS A 197 7.58 6.69 5.19
CA HIS A 197 6.23 6.37 5.63
C HIS A 197 5.26 7.46 5.19
N GLN A 198 4.66 7.35 4.01
CA GLN A 198 3.77 8.38 3.46
C GLN A 198 2.39 7.85 3.11
N TYR A 199 1.39 8.69 3.33
CA TYR A 199 0.02 8.52 2.87
C TYR A 199 -0.52 9.89 2.44
N GLN A 200 -1.13 9.96 1.25
CA GLN A 200 -1.83 11.16 0.79
C GLN A 200 -2.94 10.79 -0.19
N TRP A 201 -4.07 11.49 -0.14
CA TRP A 201 -5.06 11.49 -1.20
C TRP A 201 -4.88 12.74 -2.07
N ALA A 202 -4.65 12.56 -3.37
CA ALA A 202 -4.53 13.68 -4.31
C ALA A 202 -4.99 13.25 -5.70
N TYR A 203 -5.74 14.12 -6.37
CA TYR A 203 -6.26 13.89 -7.72
C TYR A 203 -7.04 12.56 -7.84
N ASN A 204 -7.97 12.32 -6.91
CA ASN A 204 -8.77 11.08 -6.83
C ASN A 204 -7.97 9.78 -6.76
N LYS A 205 -6.71 9.84 -6.32
CA LYS A 205 -5.84 8.69 -6.16
C LYS A 205 -5.17 8.71 -4.79
N MET A 206 -5.03 7.53 -4.19
CA MET A 206 -4.18 7.35 -3.02
C MET A 206 -2.71 7.24 -3.42
N TRP A 207 -1.86 7.86 -2.63
CA TRP A 207 -0.42 7.86 -2.75
C TRP A 207 0.16 7.30 -1.47
N ASN A 208 0.87 6.19 -1.60
CA ASN A 208 1.47 5.49 -0.49
C ASN A 208 2.99 5.42 -0.65
N GLY A 209 3.68 5.34 0.49
CA GLY A 209 5.07 4.90 0.57
C GLY A 209 5.11 3.39 0.71
N LEU A 210 5.85 2.92 1.71
CA LEU A 210 5.91 1.52 2.07
C LEU A 210 4.54 1.00 2.51
N ILE A 211 4.11 -0.07 1.86
CA ILE A 211 2.92 -0.85 2.20
C ILE A 211 3.36 -2.23 2.68
N VAL A 212 2.77 -2.68 3.79
CA VAL A 212 2.93 -4.04 4.30
C VAL A 212 1.77 -4.89 3.82
N VAL A 213 2.11 -6.02 3.19
CA VAL A 213 1.22 -7.12 2.86
C VAL A 213 1.56 -8.28 3.78
N MET A 214 0.69 -8.59 4.73
CA MET A 214 0.87 -9.67 5.70
C MET A 214 -0.11 -10.81 5.41
N TYR A 215 0.42 -12.00 5.16
CA TYR A 215 -0.36 -13.23 5.07
C TYR A 215 -0.34 -13.95 6.41
N ALA A 216 -1.51 -14.25 6.97
CA ALA A 216 -1.64 -15.03 8.20
C ALA A 216 -1.50 -16.53 7.87
N LEU A 217 -0.55 -17.21 8.50
CA LEU A 217 -0.38 -18.67 8.35
C LEU A 217 -1.02 -19.46 9.50
N GLU A 218 -1.48 -18.76 10.53
CA GLU A 218 -2.11 -19.30 11.72
C GLU A 218 -3.29 -18.42 12.12
N ASP A 219 -4.25 -19.02 12.83
CA ASP A 219 -5.36 -18.28 13.42
C ASP A 219 -4.86 -17.31 14.50
N VAL A 220 -5.42 -16.09 14.49
CA VAL A 220 -5.20 -15.08 15.53
C VAL A 220 -6.55 -14.73 16.13
N PRO A 221 -6.91 -15.35 17.27
CA PRO A 221 -8.13 -15.02 18.00
C PRO A 221 -8.13 -13.57 18.49
N PRO A 222 -9.32 -12.95 18.68
CA PRO A 222 -9.42 -11.64 19.32
C PRO A 222 -8.71 -11.61 20.68
N GLY A 223 -7.85 -10.60 20.89
CA GLY A 223 -7.12 -10.43 22.15
C GLY A 223 -5.93 -11.38 22.35
N ALA A 224 -5.57 -12.19 21.35
CA ALA A 224 -4.42 -13.09 21.43
C ALA A 224 -3.07 -12.36 21.48
N GLY A 225 -3.04 -11.06 21.17
CA GLY A 225 -1.82 -10.28 21.02
C GLY A 225 -1.33 -10.28 19.57
N GLY A 226 -0.03 -10.14 19.36
CA GLY A 226 0.54 -9.96 18.03
C GLY A 226 0.28 -8.56 17.48
N LEU A 227 -0.03 -8.45 16.19
CA LEU A 227 -0.14 -7.14 15.54
C LEU A 227 -1.18 -6.26 16.22
N ILE A 228 -0.79 -5.02 16.47
CA ILE A 228 -1.67 -3.94 16.87
C ILE A 228 -1.52 -2.73 15.96
N VAL A 229 -2.60 -1.97 15.82
CA VAL A 229 -2.67 -0.78 14.98
C VAL A 229 -3.43 0.33 15.70
N VAL A 230 -3.16 1.58 15.35
CA VAL A 230 -3.96 2.75 15.74
C VAL A 230 -4.70 3.24 14.49
N PRO A 231 -5.97 2.83 14.28
CA PRO A 231 -6.70 3.17 13.06
C PRO A 231 -6.74 4.68 12.81
N GLY A 232 -6.55 5.10 11.55
CA GLY A 232 -6.59 6.52 11.15
C GLY A 232 -5.31 7.32 11.44
N SER A 233 -4.35 6.75 12.17
CA SER A 233 -3.11 7.46 12.54
C SER A 233 -2.18 7.76 11.36
N HIS A 234 -2.37 7.10 10.22
CA HIS A 234 -1.71 7.42 8.94
C HIS A 234 -2.07 8.80 8.38
N LYS A 235 -3.12 9.43 8.91
CA LYS A 235 -3.51 10.82 8.60
C LYS A 235 -3.34 11.77 9.80
N ALA A 236 -2.74 11.32 10.90
CA ALA A 236 -2.62 12.13 12.10
C ALA A 236 -1.70 13.34 11.86
N ALA A 237 -2.19 14.54 12.22
CA ALA A 237 -1.39 15.76 12.15
C ALA A 237 -0.27 15.80 13.21
N ILE A 238 -0.48 15.12 14.35
CA ILE A 238 0.49 15.01 15.44
C ILE A 238 1.13 13.62 15.36
N ASN A 239 2.29 13.52 14.71
CA ASN A 239 2.99 12.24 14.54
C ASN A 239 4.00 11.90 15.66
N THR A 240 4.26 12.86 16.56
CA THR A 240 5.17 12.66 17.71
C THR A 240 4.51 11.88 18.85
N TYR A 241 3.18 11.95 18.95
CA TYR A 241 2.43 11.23 19.98
C TYR A 241 2.08 9.82 19.50
N LYS A 242 2.33 8.84 20.37
CA LYS A 242 1.84 7.47 20.22
C LYS A 242 1.12 7.10 21.52
N PRO A 243 -0.10 6.54 21.45
CA PRO A 243 -0.82 6.16 22.65
C PRO A 243 -0.10 5.02 23.38
N GLU A 244 -0.48 4.76 24.63
CA GLU A 244 -0.07 3.54 25.33
C GLU A 244 -0.54 2.29 24.58
N VAL A 245 0.26 1.22 24.63
CA VAL A 245 0.00 -0.04 23.89
C VAL A 245 -1.38 -0.62 24.20
N TYR A 246 -1.91 -0.44 25.42
CA TYR A 246 -3.22 -0.93 25.87
C TYR A 246 -4.34 0.13 25.84
N SER A 247 -4.10 1.28 25.20
CA SER A 247 -5.11 2.31 25.02
C SER A 247 -6.32 1.80 24.22
N HIS A 248 -7.50 2.36 24.48
CA HIS A 248 -8.73 2.11 23.71
C HIS A 248 -8.62 2.54 22.23
N LEU A 249 -7.62 3.37 21.90
CA LEU A 249 -7.30 3.78 20.53
C LEU A 249 -6.57 2.68 19.73
N VAL A 250 -6.07 1.64 20.41
CA VAL A 250 -5.25 0.58 19.82
C VAL A 250 -6.11 -0.65 19.59
N VAL A 251 -6.17 -1.09 18.34
CA VAL A 251 -6.89 -2.29 17.90
C VAL A 251 -5.90 -3.45 17.72
N ASN A 252 -6.28 -4.65 18.16
CA ASN A 252 -5.60 -5.92 17.86
C ASN A 252 -6.48 -6.71 16.88
N PRO A 253 -6.20 -6.65 15.57
CA PRO A 253 -7.03 -7.34 14.58
C PRO A 253 -6.91 -8.86 14.71
N SER A 254 -8.02 -9.56 14.47
CA SER A 254 -8.08 -11.03 14.46
C SER A 254 -8.03 -11.58 13.03
N PHE A 255 -7.39 -12.74 12.87
CA PHE A 255 -7.14 -13.39 11.59
C PHE A 255 -7.55 -14.86 11.63
N LYS A 256 -7.93 -15.38 10.47
CA LYS A 256 -7.86 -16.81 10.16
C LYS A 256 -6.64 -17.08 9.31
N ALA A 257 -6.10 -18.29 9.44
CA ALA A 257 -5.08 -18.78 8.53
C ALA A 257 -5.59 -18.65 7.08
N GLY A 258 -4.79 -18.04 6.20
CA GLY A 258 -5.17 -17.71 4.82
C GLY A 258 -5.68 -16.27 4.61
N ASP A 259 -5.94 -15.52 5.68
CA ASP A 259 -6.28 -14.10 5.56
C ASP A 259 -5.09 -13.25 5.09
N LEU A 260 -5.41 -12.20 4.34
CA LEU A 260 -4.48 -11.15 3.96
C LEU A 260 -4.81 -9.86 4.71
N LEU A 261 -3.81 -9.25 5.33
CA LEU A 261 -3.86 -7.88 5.82
C LEU A 261 -2.97 -7.00 4.95
N ILE A 262 -3.47 -5.81 4.61
CA ILE A 262 -2.65 -4.75 4.01
C ILE A 262 -2.71 -3.51 4.90
N PHE A 263 -1.57 -2.90 5.21
CA PHE A 263 -1.52 -1.61 5.92
C PHE A 263 -0.38 -0.73 5.39
N THR A 264 -0.56 0.59 5.48
CA THR A 264 0.52 1.55 5.18
C THR A 264 1.46 1.71 6.36
N GLU A 265 2.77 1.83 6.14
CA GLU A 265 3.74 2.12 7.22
C GLU A 265 3.57 3.54 7.80
N ALA A 266 2.83 4.40 7.11
CA ALA A 266 2.33 5.64 7.70
C ALA A 266 1.36 5.38 8.87
N LEU A 267 0.79 4.18 9.02
CA LEU A 267 -0.04 3.80 10.16
C LEU A 267 0.83 3.56 11.39
N VAL A 268 0.44 4.11 12.54
CA VAL A 268 1.04 3.72 13.81
C VAL A 268 0.61 2.29 14.14
N HIS A 269 1.60 1.41 14.29
CA HIS A 269 1.41 -0.02 14.50
C HIS A 269 2.50 -0.58 15.42
N GLY A 270 2.35 -1.85 15.81
CA GLY A 270 3.34 -2.51 16.64
C GLY A 270 2.88 -3.91 17.03
N THR A 271 3.42 -4.41 18.15
CA THR A 271 3.17 -5.78 18.57
C THR A 271 2.89 -5.85 20.07
N ARG A 272 1.84 -6.59 20.44
CA ARG A 272 1.56 -7.04 21.82
C ARG A 272 2.05 -8.46 22.04
N LYS A 273 2.37 -8.79 23.30
CA LYS A 273 2.78 -10.13 23.71
C LYS A 273 1.71 -11.15 23.33
N TRP A 274 2.14 -12.30 22.83
CA TRP A 274 1.25 -13.41 22.50
C TRP A 274 0.77 -14.11 23.78
N VAL A 275 -0.55 -14.28 23.92
CA VAL A 275 -1.17 -14.87 25.12
C VAL A 275 -2.10 -16.05 24.81
N ALA A 276 -2.43 -16.29 23.53
CA ALA A 276 -3.25 -17.42 23.13
C ALA A 276 -2.45 -18.74 23.14
N PRO A 277 -3.13 -19.91 23.20
CA PRO A 277 -2.50 -21.20 22.94
C PRO A 277 -1.89 -21.27 21.52
N GLY A 278 -0.91 -22.16 21.33
CA GLY A 278 -0.24 -22.32 20.04
C GLY A 278 0.66 -21.15 19.68
N GLN A 279 0.91 -20.99 18.38
CA GLN A 279 1.75 -19.94 17.83
C GLN A 279 0.97 -19.01 16.90
N ARG A 280 1.43 -17.77 16.79
CA ARG A 280 1.18 -16.93 15.63
C ARG A 280 2.29 -17.16 14.62
N ARG A 281 1.94 -17.26 13.34
CA ARG A 281 2.90 -17.16 12.24
C ARG A 281 2.33 -16.33 11.10
N ALA A 282 3.14 -15.46 10.53
CA ALA A 282 2.76 -14.62 9.40
C ALA A 282 3.95 -14.33 8.50
N LEU A 283 3.68 -14.13 7.21
CA LEU A 283 4.67 -13.72 6.21
C LEU A 283 4.40 -12.28 5.82
N LEU A 284 5.42 -11.42 5.92
CA LEU A 284 5.32 -10.03 5.54
C LEU A 284 6.11 -9.80 4.25
N TYR A 285 5.43 -9.23 3.27
CA TYR A 285 5.98 -8.70 2.04
C TYR A 285 5.75 -7.20 2.05
N LYS A 286 6.83 -6.42 2.04
CA LYS A 286 6.70 -4.97 1.95
C LYS A 286 6.93 -4.50 0.53
N TYR A 287 6.07 -3.62 0.05
CA TYR A 287 6.12 -3.06 -1.29
C TYR A 287 6.23 -1.55 -1.23
N SER A 288 7.03 -1.00 -2.15
CA SER A 288 7.30 0.43 -2.26
C SER A 288 6.99 0.92 -3.67
N PRO A 289 6.75 2.24 -3.85
CA PRO A 289 6.88 2.86 -5.16
C PRO A 289 8.22 2.52 -5.80
N GLY A 290 8.27 2.38 -7.12
CA GLY A 290 9.48 1.94 -7.83
C GLY A 290 10.73 2.79 -7.65
N TYR A 291 10.61 3.99 -7.09
CA TYR A 291 11.70 4.91 -6.79
C TYR A 291 12.17 4.88 -5.34
N SER A 292 11.48 4.15 -4.46
CA SER A 292 11.73 4.14 -3.01
C SER A 292 12.16 2.76 -2.52
N THR A 293 12.98 2.77 -1.48
CA THR A 293 13.28 1.58 -0.69
C THR A 293 13.55 1.97 0.75
N TRP A 294 13.05 1.19 1.71
CA TRP A 294 13.47 1.28 3.11
C TRP A 294 14.69 0.39 3.36
N GLY A 295 14.63 -0.87 2.91
CA GLY A 295 15.73 -1.81 3.03
C GLY A 295 16.82 -1.54 2.00
N ASP A 296 18.07 -1.91 2.32
CA ASP A 296 19.14 -1.92 1.33
C ASP A 296 18.73 -2.84 0.15
N PRO A 297 18.63 -2.31 -1.09
CA PRO A 297 18.17 -3.08 -2.23
C PRO A 297 19.09 -4.26 -2.58
N ALA A 298 20.35 -4.24 -2.14
CA ALA A 298 21.28 -5.37 -2.32
C ALA A 298 20.79 -6.64 -1.60
N ASN A 299 19.96 -6.51 -0.56
CA ASN A 299 19.39 -7.67 0.14
C ASN A 299 18.48 -8.52 -0.73
N LEU A 300 17.92 -7.96 -1.81
CA LEU A 300 17.06 -8.68 -2.74
C LEU A 300 17.83 -9.34 -3.89
N ALA A 301 19.07 -8.92 -4.17
CA ALA A 301 19.85 -9.42 -5.31
C ALA A 301 20.06 -10.94 -5.26
N LYS A 302 20.15 -11.52 -4.06
CA LYS A 302 20.27 -12.98 -3.86
C LYS A 302 19.05 -13.78 -4.35
N TYR A 303 17.89 -13.15 -4.50
CA TYR A 303 16.66 -13.81 -4.98
C TYR A 303 16.46 -13.67 -6.49
N GLU A 304 17.23 -12.80 -7.18
CA GLU A 304 17.12 -12.61 -8.63
C GLU A 304 17.30 -13.91 -9.43
N PRO A 305 18.28 -14.79 -9.10
CA PRO A 305 18.43 -16.08 -9.80
C PRO A 305 17.24 -17.04 -9.59
N MET A 306 16.41 -16.80 -8.57
CA MET A 306 15.24 -17.63 -8.26
C MET A 306 13.98 -17.20 -9.00
N ALA A 307 13.99 -16.02 -9.63
CA ALA A 307 12.83 -15.47 -10.31
C ALA A 307 12.60 -16.19 -11.65
N THR A 308 11.51 -16.96 -11.72
CA THR A 308 11.14 -17.75 -12.90
C THR A 308 10.35 -16.92 -13.92
N THR A 309 9.66 -15.87 -13.48
CA THR A 309 8.83 -15.00 -14.35
C THR A 309 9.40 -13.59 -14.50
N GLN A 310 9.00 -12.89 -15.57
CA GLN A 310 9.41 -11.50 -15.77
C GLN A 310 8.85 -10.59 -14.67
N LEU A 311 7.61 -10.84 -14.25
CA LEU A 311 6.97 -10.13 -13.15
C LEU A 311 7.77 -10.23 -11.84
N GLN A 312 8.24 -11.43 -11.48
CA GLN A 312 9.10 -11.62 -10.30
C GLN A 312 10.41 -10.83 -10.43
N ARG A 313 11.06 -10.88 -11.61
CA ARG A 313 12.27 -10.10 -11.88
C ARG A 313 12.00 -8.59 -11.75
N ASP A 314 10.87 -8.12 -12.26
CA ASP A 314 10.50 -6.71 -12.22
C ASP A 314 10.20 -6.19 -10.81
N LEU A 315 9.61 -7.04 -9.96
CA LEU A 315 9.37 -6.77 -8.54
C LEU A 315 10.68 -6.66 -7.74
N LEU A 316 11.71 -7.43 -8.11
CA LEU A 316 13.02 -7.41 -7.44
C LEU A 316 13.95 -6.27 -7.89
N ARG A 317 13.58 -5.50 -8.93
CA ARG A 317 14.41 -4.39 -9.43
C ARG A 317 14.75 -3.38 -8.33
N PRO A 318 15.97 -2.81 -8.34
CA PRO A 318 16.35 -1.75 -7.41
C PRO A 318 15.50 -0.47 -7.60
N PRO A 319 15.49 0.45 -6.62
CA PRO A 319 14.73 1.69 -6.73
C PRO A 319 15.35 2.67 -7.74
N TYR A 320 14.58 3.13 -8.72
CA TYR A 320 14.94 4.22 -9.64
C TYR A 320 13.73 4.66 -10.49
N VAL A 321 13.75 5.90 -11.01
CA VAL A 321 12.69 6.44 -11.88
C VAL A 321 13.01 6.29 -13.37
N GLY A 322 14.20 6.76 -13.79
CA GLY A 322 14.51 7.09 -15.19
C GLY A 322 13.96 6.15 -16.27
N LYS A 323 14.58 4.98 -16.45
CA LYS A 323 14.18 4.00 -17.49
C LYS A 323 13.28 2.88 -16.94
N ARG A 324 12.60 3.10 -15.80
CA ARG A 324 11.77 2.06 -15.18
C ARG A 324 10.47 1.88 -15.95
N THR A 325 10.19 0.65 -16.37
CA THR A 325 8.91 0.27 -16.99
C THR A 325 7.87 -0.08 -15.91
N PRO A 326 6.57 0.15 -16.16
CA PRO A 326 5.50 -0.37 -15.29
C PRO A 326 5.54 -1.91 -15.27
N LEU A 327 4.95 -2.51 -14.23
CA LEU A 327 4.74 -3.95 -14.15
C LEU A 327 3.69 -4.39 -15.17
N GLU A 328 3.94 -5.54 -15.80
CA GLU A 328 2.92 -6.27 -16.54
C GLU A 328 2.08 -7.10 -15.55
N PHE A 329 0.90 -6.58 -15.19
CA PHE A 329 0.03 -7.26 -14.23
C PHE A 329 -0.66 -8.47 -14.87
N PRO A 330 -0.67 -9.64 -14.21
CA PRO A 330 -1.34 -10.82 -14.70
C PRO A 330 -2.87 -10.63 -14.69
N GLU A 331 -3.55 -11.27 -15.65
CA GLU A 331 -5.01 -11.43 -15.58
C GLU A 331 -5.37 -12.35 -14.41
N VAL A 332 -6.51 -12.08 -13.76
CA VAL A 332 -6.98 -12.79 -12.54
C VAL A 332 -8.29 -13.47 -12.80
#